data_AF-A0A2V8ATD3-F1
#
_entry.id   AF-A0A2V8ATD3-F1
#
_cell.length_a   1.000
_cell.length_b   1.000
_cell.length_c   1.000
_cell.angle_alpha   90.00
_cell.angle_beta   90.00
_cell.angle_gamma   90.00
#
_symmetry.space_group_name_H-M   'P 1'
#
loop_
_entity.id
_entity.type
_entity.pdbx_description
1 polymer ?
#
loop_
_entity_poly.entity_id
_entity_poly.type
_entity_poly.pdbx_seq_one_letter_code
_entity_poly.pdbx_strand_id
1 'polypeptide(L)'
;MRDVFAGVAAILLTLVALSLATTLQRYRKRRARARDSERALGRTIVAEIPAPDDLVLFSEDDVRFHYGERSIDKDLIVAVRVLVNGAPIAAYVSTRHTAAARQPTSFEDHPEGIARDRWDVAIETATGTVLVECGAIRERVSQELARTVFDAVKRDLERRDTEETGEHRGR
;
A
#
# COMPACT_ATOMS: atom_id res chain seq x y z
N MET A 1 48.29 -25.85 6.74
CA MET A 1 47.38 -24.99 7.52
C MET A 1 46.52 -24.10 6.62
N ARG A 2 47.09 -23.29 5.71
CA ARG A 2 46.34 -22.41 4.78
C ARG A 2 45.26 -23.13 3.96
N ASP A 3 45.54 -24.32 3.45
CA ASP A 3 44.56 -25.08 2.65
C ASP A 3 43.40 -25.64 3.48
N VAL A 4 43.66 -25.98 4.75
CA VAL A 4 42.61 -26.38 5.70
C VAL A 4 41.73 -25.19 6.05
N PHE A 5 42.32 -24.02 6.31
CA PHE A 5 41.56 -22.77 6.53
C PHE A 5 40.75 -22.37 5.29
N ALA A 6 41.32 -22.52 4.09
CA ALA A 6 40.61 -22.25 2.84
C ALA A 6 39.42 -23.22 2.63
N GLY A 7 39.60 -24.51 2.93
CA GLY A 7 38.53 -25.50 2.87
C GLY A 7 37.39 -25.20 3.86
N VAL A 8 37.72 -24.86 5.10
CA VAL A 8 36.72 -24.47 6.12
C VAL A 8 35.99 -23.19 5.71
N ALA A 9 36.70 -22.18 5.22
CA ALA A 9 36.09 -20.93 4.75
C ALA A 9 35.15 -21.17 3.56
N ALA A 10 35.54 -22.02 2.60
CA ALA A 10 34.72 -22.37 1.46
C ALA A 10 33.42 -23.08 1.89
N ILE A 11 33.51 -24.02 2.83
CA ILE A 11 32.33 -24.70 3.40
C ILE A 11 31.40 -23.68 4.09
N LEU A 12 31.96 -22.77 4.89
CA LEU A 12 31.17 -21.78 5.63
C LEU A 12 30.46 -20.80 4.68
N LEU A 13 31.15 -20.32 3.65
CA LEU A 13 30.55 -19.50 2.58
C LEU A 13 29.45 -20.26 1.82
N THR A 14 29.65 -21.55 1.55
CA THR A 14 28.65 -22.38 0.86
C THR A 14 27.39 -22.55 1.72
N LEU A 15 27.55 -22.76 3.02
CA LEU A 15 26.42 -22.85 3.96
C LEU A 15 25.65 -21.53 4.05
N VAL A 16 26.34 -20.39 4.08
CA VAL A 16 25.72 -19.05 4.06
C VAL A 16 24.97 -18.81 2.75
N ALA A 17 25.55 -19.18 1.61
CA ALA A 17 24.87 -19.06 0.31
C ALA A 17 23.60 -19.94 0.25
N LEU A 18 23.66 -21.16 0.78
CA LEU A 18 22.49 -22.05 0.87
C LEU A 18 21.41 -21.49 1.80
N SER A 19 21.78 -20.90 2.93
CA SER A 19 20.81 -20.30 3.86
C SER A 19 20.10 -19.10 3.23
N LEU A 20 20.83 -18.25 2.52
CA LEU A 20 20.28 -17.12 1.75
C LEU A 20 19.38 -17.59 0.60
N ALA A 21 19.79 -18.62 -0.14
CA ALA A 21 19.00 -19.16 -1.24
C ALA A 21 17.67 -19.75 -0.73
N THR A 22 17.70 -20.47 0.39
CA THR A 22 16.50 -21.10 0.97
C THR A 22 15.56 -20.09 1.60
N THR A 23 16.06 -19.03 2.24
CA THR A 23 15.21 -17.93 2.75
C THR A 23 14.54 -17.17 1.60
N LEU A 24 15.29 -16.83 0.55
CA LEU A 24 14.73 -16.21 -0.67
C LEU A 24 13.68 -17.08 -1.35
N GLN A 25 13.92 -18.38 -1.44
CA GLN A 25 12.97 -19.31 -2.07
C GLN A 25 11.69 -19.47 -1.25
N ARG A 26 11.79 -19.54 0.09
CA ARG A 26 10.63 -19.55 0.99
C ARG A 26 9.84 -18.25 0.87
N TYR A 27 10.53 -17.10 0.84
CA TYR A 27 9.92 -15.78 0.67
C TYR A 27 9.15 -15.69 -0.66
N ARG A 28 9.80 -16.08 -1.77
CA ARG A 28 9.16 -16.12 -3.10
C ARG A 28 7.92 -17.04 -3.14
N LYS A 29 8.00 -18.22 -2.53
CA LYS A 29 6.90 -19.18 -2.50
C LYS A 29 5.72 -18.69 -1.66
N ARG A 30 6.00 -18.04 -0.51
CA ARG A 30 4.96 -17.39 0.30
C ARG A 30 4.27 -16.26 -0.47
N ARG A 31 5.04 -15.44 -1.18
CA ARG A 31 4.53 -14.34 -2.00
C ARG A 31 3.67 -14.81 -3.18
N ALA A 32 4.07 -15.88 -3.86
CA ALA A 32 3.25 -16.50 -4.89
C ALA A 32 1.89 -16.96 -4.32
N ARG A 33 1.91 -17.62 -3.16
CA ARG A 33 0.68 -18.06 -2.48
C ARG A 33 -0.24 -16.92 -2.06
N ALA A 34 0.32 -15.82 -1.53
CA ALA A 34 -0.48 -14.65 -1.14
C ALA A 34 -1.14 -14.00 -2.37
N ARG A 35 -0.44 -13.93 -3.50
CA ARG A 35 -1.05 -13.44 -4.75
C ARG A 35 -2.11 -14.40 -5.28
N ASP A 36 -1.85 -15.70 -5.23
CA ASP A 36 -2.77 -16.72 -5.71
C ASP A 36 -4.03 -16.80 -4.83
N SER A 37 -3.92 -16.56 -3.52
CA SER A 37 -5.07 -16.49 -2.62
C SER A 37 -5.94 -15.27 -2.90
N GLU A 38 -5.34 -14.08 -3.11
CA GLU A 38 -6.11 -12.89 -3.48
C GLU A 38 -6.81 -13.06 -4.83
N ARG A 39 -6.13 -13.65 -5.81
CA ARG A 39 -6.74 -13.96 -7.12
C ARG A 39 -7.85 -15.01 -7.01
N ALA A 40 -7.69 -16.02 -6.16
CA ALA A 40 -8.72 -17.02 -5.91
C ALA A 40 -9.96 -16.43 -5.23
N LEU A 41 -9.80 -15.32 -4.49
CA LEU A 41 -10.90 -14.54 -3.91
C LEU A 41 -11.53 -13.54 -4.91
N GLY A 42 -11.09 -13.53 -6.17
CA GLY A 42 -11.57 -12.62 -7.20
C GLY A 42 -11.08 -11.17 -7.05
N ARG A 43 -10.09 -10.94 -6.18
CA ARG A 43 -9.55 -9.60 -5.91
C ARG A 43 -8.48 -9.20 -6.91
N THR A 44 -8.50 -7.94 -7.31
CA THR A 44 -7.47 -7.33 -8.16
C THR A 44 -6.39 -6.73 -7.27
N ILE A 45 -5.13 -7.13 -7.51
CA ILE A 45 -3.99 -6.57 -6.77
C ILE A 45 -3.64 -5.22 -7.39
N VAL A 46 -3.73 -4.16 -6.59
CA VAL A 46 -3.44 -2.79 -6.99
C VAL A 46 -1.96 -2.48 -6.76
N ALA A 47 -1.43 -2.79 -5.58
CA ALA A 47 -0.03 -2.52 -5.24
C ALA A 47 0.52 -3.47 -4.17
N GLU A 48 1.84 -3.57 -4.10
CA GLU A 48 2.57 -4.25 -3.03
C GLU A 48 3.33 -3.20 -2.22
N ILE A 49 2.87 -2.99 -1.00
CA ILE A 49 3.33 -1.93 -0.12
C ILE A 49 4.43 -2.49 0.79
N PRO A 50 5.60 -1.84 0.86
CA PRO A 50 6.65 -2.27 1.76
C PRO A 50 6.32 -2.02 3.23
N ALA A 51 6.47 -3.05 4.06
CA ALA A 51 6.43 -2.98 5.51
C ALA A 51 7.79 -3.41 6.10
N PRO A 52 8.06 -3.18 7.41
CA PRO A 52 9.37 -3.43 8.01
C PRO A 52 9.90 -4.86 7.80
N ASP A 53 9.02 -5.86 7.87
CA ASP A 53 9.40 -7.28 7.81
C ASP A 53 8.89 -8.03 6.57
N ASP A 54 7.93 -7.47 5.82
CA ASP A 54 7.35 -8.11 4.63
C ASP A 54 6.71 -7.07 3.68
N LEU A 55 6.07 -7.54 2.61
CA LEU A 55 5.21 -6.72 1.75
C LEU A 55 3.74 -7.00 2.05
N VAL A 56 2.99 -5.92 2.19
CA VAL A 56 1.55 -5.94 2.41
C VAL A 56 0.85 -5.70 1.07
N LEU A 57 -0.09 -6.56 0.72
CA LEU A 57 -0.89 -6.40 -0.49
C LEU A 57 -1.94 -5.30 -0.26
N PHE A 58 -2.01 -4.38 -1.23
CA PHE A 58 -3.16 -3.51 -1.42
C PHE A 58 -3.96 -4.07 -2.60
N SER A 59 -5.13 -4.61 -2.32
CA SER A 59 -6.02 -5.23 -3.31
C SER A 59 -7.41 -4.62 -3.26
N GLU A 60 -8.22 -4.88 -4.29
CA GLU A 60 -9.59 -4.42 -4.36
C GLU A 60 -10.52 -5.52 -4.87
N ASP A 61 -11.76 -5.49 -4.40
CA ASP A 61 -12.91 -6.13 -5.04
C ASP A 61 -13.98 -5.08 -5.39
N ASP A 62 -15.18 -5.52 -5.78
CA ASP A 62 -16.27 -4.64 -6.18
C ASP A 62 -16.75 -3.70 -5.06
N VAL A 63 -16.62 -4.12 -3.80
CA VAL A 63 -17.20 -3.43 -2.63
C VAL A 63 -16.17 -2.88 -1.66
N ARG A 64 -14.94 -3.39 -1.66
CA ARG A 64 -13.92 -3.09 -0.65
C ARG A 64 -12.52 -2.94 -1.25
N PHE A 65 -11.74 -2.08 -0.61
CA PHE A 65 -10.27 -2.14 -0.69
C PHE A 65 -9.74 -2.96 0.50
N HIS A 66 -8.67 -3.69 0.29
CA HIS A 66 -8.00 -4.49 1.32
C HIS A 66 -6.54 -4.04 1.44
N TYR A 67 -6.10 -3.80 2.66
CA TYR A 67 -4.72 -3.44 3.00
C TYR A 67 -4.24 -4.33 4.14
N GLY A 68 -3.55 -5.42 3.79
CA GLY A 68 -3.25 -6.50 4.74
C GLY A 68 -4.54 -7.08 5.33
N GLU A 69 -4.65 -7.08 6.66
CA GLU A 69 -5.86 -7.55 7.36
C GLU A 69 -6.97 -6.49 7.44
N ARG A 70 -6.72 -5.26 6.98
CA ARG A 70 -7.71 -4.17 7.03
C ARG A 70 -8.57 -4.19 5.78
N SER A 71 -9.88 -4.11 5.96
CA SER A 71 -10.84 -3.90 4.87
C SER A 71 -11.47 -2.51 4.96
N ILE A 72 -11.55 -1.82 3.83
CA ILE A 72 -12.11 -0.48 3.70
C ILE A 72 -13.32 -0.58 2.78
N ASP A 73 -14.51 -0.28 3.31
CA ASP A 73 -15.74 -0.26 2.53
C ASP A 73 -15.74 0.94 1.58
N LYS A 74 -15.86 0.68 0.27
CA LYS A 74 -15.78 1.71 -0.77
C LYS A 74 -16.92 2.73 -0.68
N ASP A 75 -18.08 2.36 -0.13
CA ASP A 75 -19.20 3.29 0.04
C ASP A 75 -19.01 4.27 1.21
N LEU A 76 -18.17 3.89 2.18
CA LEU A 76 -17.85 4.73 3.32
C LEU A 76 -16.70 5.71 3.04
N ILE A 77 -16.01 5.60 1.90
CA ILE A 77 -14.88 6.47 1.58
C ILE A 77 -15.38 7.87 1.25
N VAL A 78 -14.88 8.86 1.99
CA VAL A 78 -15.23 10.27 1.84
C VAL A 78 -14.12 11.06 1.14
N ALA A 79 -12.87 10.67 1.30
CA ALA A 79 -11.74 11.30 0.62
C ALA A 79 -10.54 10.36 0.50
N VAL A 80 -9.67 10.64 -0.44
CA VAL A 80 -8.33 10.06 -0.53
C VAL A 80 -7.31 11.16 -0.72
N ARG A 81 -6.17 11.07 -0.03
CA ARG A 81 -5.09 12.06 -0.08
C ARG A 81 -3.73 11.41 -0.23
N VAL A 82 -2.88 11.98 -1.08
CA VAL A 82 -1.45 11.66 -1.12
C VAL A 82 -0.74 12.56 -0.13
N LEU A 83 0.08 11.95 0.73
CA LEU A 83 0.88 12.64 1.73
C LEU A 83 2.36 12.55 1.38
N VAL A 84 3.09 13.66 1.57
CA VAL A 84 4.55 13.70 1.59
C VAL A 84 4.98 14.19 2.97
N ASN A 85 5.74 13.38 3.69
CA ASN A 85 6.16 13.66 5.07
C ASN A 85 4.95 14.05 5.96
N GLY A 86 3.85 13.30 5.83
CA GLY A 86 2.60 13.55 6.57
C GLY A 86 1.75 14.72 6.06
N ALA A 87 2.27 15.56 5.16
CA ALA A 87 1.56 16.71 4.60
C ALA A 87 0.81 16.36 3.31
N PRO A 88 -0.50 16.70 3.17
CA PRO A 88 -1.26 16.40 1.97
C PRO A 88 -0.83 17.27 0.79
N ILE A 89 -0.43 16.64 -0.31
CA ILE A 89 -0.03 17.32 -1.56
C ILE A 89 -1.07 17.20 -2.68
N ALA A 90 -1.97 16.21 -2.58
CA ALA A 90 -3.06 15.99 -3.51
C ALA A 90 -4.23 15.34 -2.77
N ALA A 91 -5.45 15.64 -3.19
CA ALA A 91 -6.65 15.07 -2.60
C ALA A 91 -7.75 14.90 -3.65
N TYR A 92 -8.58 13.88 -3.46
CA TYR A 92 -9.89 13.78 -4.07
C TYR A 92 -10.92 13.59 -2.96
N VAL A 93 -11.97 14.40 -2.97
CA VAL A 93 -13.05 14.38 -1.98
C VAL A 93 -14.33 14.00 -2.71
N SER A 94 -15.02 12.98 -2.21
CA SER A 94 -16.29 12.54 -2.79
C SER A 94 -17.34 13.63 -2.68
N THR A 95 -18.05 13.90 -3.78
CA THR A 95 -19.14 14.87 -3.80
C THR A 95 -20.36 14.38 -3.02
N ARG A 96 -20.48 13.06 -2.82
CA ARG A 96 -21.55 12.39 -2.07
C ARG A 96 -21.46 12.69 -0.57
N HIS A 97 -20.26 13.00 -0.08
CA HIS A 97 -19.94 13.18 1.35
C HIS A 97 -19.42 14.58 1.70
N THR A 98 -19.79 15.62 0.92
CA THR A 98 -19.25 17.00 0.98
C THR A 98 -19.25 17.68 2.36
N ALA A 99 -20.03 17.22 3.33
CA ALA A 99 -20.06 17.76 4.69
C ALA A 99 -18.95 17.21 5.60
N ALA A 100 -18.45 15.98 5.37
CA ALA A 100 -17.56 15.28 6.30
C ALA A 100 -16.06 15.55 6.05
N ALA A 101 -15.66 15.86 4.81
CA ALA A 101 -14.26 15.87 4.38
C ALA A 101 -13.50 17.21 4.55
N ARG A 102 -14.01 18.11 5.40
CA ARG A 102 -13.60 19.53 5.35
C ARG A 102 -12.27 19.83 6.05
N GLN A 103 -11.74 18.95 6.89
CA GLN A 103 -10.47 19.18 7.59
C GLN A 103 -9.44 18.11 7.19
N PRO A 104 -8.29 18.50 6.61
CA PRO A 104 -7.23 17.55 6.29
C PRO A 104 -6.73 16.88 7.57
N THR A 105 -6.76 15.55 7.63
CA THR A 105 -5.99 14.84 8.66
C THR A 105 -4.51 14.97 8.31
N SER A 106 -3.81 15.85 9.03
CA SER A 106 -2.35 15.87 9.08
C SER A 106 -1.89 14.74 9.99
N PHE A 107 -0.93 13.95 9.53
CA PHE A 107 -0.27 12.96 10.39
C PHE A 107 0.99 13.58 10.99
N GLU A 108 1.28 13.22 12.24
CA GLU A 108 2.43 13.73 12.97
C GLU A 108 3.73 13.21 12.34
N ASP A 109 4.71 14.11 12.20
CA ASP A 109 5.99 13.85 11.55
C ASP A 109 6.75 12.76 12.32
N HIS A 110 7.02 11.61 11.70
CA HIS A 110 7.73 10.52 12.37
C HIS A 110 9.23 10.79 12.32
N PRO A 111 9.94 10.87 13.46
CA PRO A 111 11.34 11.26 13.49
C PRO A 111 12.24 10.07 13.16
N GLU A 112 12.18 9.56 11.94
CA GLU A 112 13.17 8.61 11.43
C GLU A 112 14.04 9.28 10.37
N GLY A 113 15.26 9.63 10.77
CA GLY A 113 16.44 9.67 9.90
C GLY A 113 16.41 10.64 8.71
N ILE A 114 17.25 11.68 8.79
CA ILE A 114 17.53 12.66 7.74
C ILE A 114 17.77 11.97 6.37
N ALA A 115 16.89 12.20 5.38
CA ALA A 115 17.19 12.52 3.95
C ALA A 115 16.23 11.98 2.86
N ARG A 116 15.05 11.41 3.15
CA ARG A 116 14.12 10.95 2.08
C ARG A 116 12.67 11.32 2.35
N ASP A 117 11.99 11.80 1.31
CA ASP A 117 10.55 12.04 1.35
C ASP A 117 9.80 10.72 1.56
N ARG A 118 9.01 10.66 2.63
CA ARG A 118 8.06 9.58 2.89
C ARG A 118 6.78 9.86 2.12
N TRP A 119 6.35 8.89 1.32
CA TRP A 119 5.10 8.98 0.58
C TRP A 119 4.09 8.02 1.18
N ASP A 120 2.88 8.51 1.46
CA ASP A 120 1.79 7.71 2.00
C ASP A 120 0.45 8.11 1.38
N VAL A 121 -0.57 7.27 1.57
CA VAL A 121 -1.94 7.59 1.14
C VAL A 121 -2.89 7.49 2.32
N ALA A 122 -3.58 8.59 2.63
CA ALA A 122 -4.66 8.59 3.60
C ALA A 122 -5.99 8.34 2.87
N ILE A 123 -6.68 7.27 3.27
CA ILE A 123 -8.04 6.96 2.82
C ILE A 123 -8.98 7.30 3.98
N GLU A 124 -9.71 8.41 3.84
CA GLU A 124 -10.67 8.87 4.83
C GLU A 124 -12.01 8.20 4.57
N THR A 125 -12.57 7.61 5.61
CA THR A 125 -13.93 7.05 5.64
C THR A 125 -14.80 7.83 6.60
N ALA A 126 -16.12 7.67 6.49
CA ALA A 126 -17.07 8.26 7.43
C ALA A 126 -16.81 7.86 8.91
N THR A 127 -16.11 6.74 9.13
CA THR A 127 -15.83 6.19 10.46
C THR A 127 -14.39 6.39 10.93
N GLY A 128 -13.51 6.97 10.10
CA GLY A 128 -12.09 7.17 10.43
C GLY A 128 -11.16 7.05 9.23
N THR A 129 -9.86 7.15 9.46
CA THR A 129 -8.85 7.21 8.39
C THR A 129 -7.96 5.98 8.40
N VAL A 130 -7.72 5.40 7.23
CA VAL A 130 -6.72 4.34 7.03
C VAL A 130 -5.52 4.92 6.30
N LEU A 131 -4.35 4.84 6.92
CA LEU A 131 -3.07 5.23 6.31
C LEU A 131 -2.42 4.02 5.62
N VAL A 132 -2.19 4.14 4.32
CA VAL A 132 -1.42 3.19 3.51
C VAL A 132 0.02 3.69 3.42
N GLU A 133 0.92 2.98 4.11
CA GLU A 133 2.28 3.41 4.35
C GLU A 133 3.20 3.02 3.18
N CYS A 134 3.28 3.85 2.14
CA CYS A 134 4.11 3.54 0.97
C CYS A 134 5.62 3.73 1.28
N GLY A 135 5.92 4.40 2.40
CA GLY A 135 7.23 4.42 3.04
C GLY A 135 8.25 5.32 2.35
N ALA A 136 9.52 5.21 2.75
CA ALA A 136 10.63 6.07 2.30
C ALA A 136 11.78 5.29 1.62
N ILE A 137 11.51 4.08 1.10
CA ILE A 137 12.54 3.15 0.58
C ILE A 137 13.41 3.79 -0.50
N ARG A 138 12.78 4.34 -1.54
CA ARG A 138 13.44 5.07 -2.62
C ARG A 138 12.40 6.01 -3.19
N GLU A 139 12.73 7.29 -3.28
CA GLU A 139 11.80 8.37 -3.65
C GLU A 139 10.86 7.96 -4.79
N ARG A 140 11.41 7.58 -5.94
CA ARG A 140 10.61 7.19 -7.12
C ARG A 140 9.70 5.98 -6.87
N VAL A 141 10.14 4.98 -6.10
CA VAL A 141 9.33 3.78 -5.81
C VAL A 141 8.20 4.13 -4.86
N SER A 142 8.51 4.83 -3.77
CA SER A 142 7.52 5.29 -2.79
C SER A 142 6.45 6.18 -3.43
N GLN A 143 6.88 7.10 -4.30
CA GLN A 143 5.98 7.96 -5.07
C GLN A 143 5.11 7.18 -6.06
N GLU A 144 5.69 6.27 -6.84
CA GLU A 144 4.93 5.45 -7.80
C GLU A 144 3.91 4.55 -7.09
N LEU A 145 4.24 3.99 -5.92
CA LEU A 145 3.32 3.22 -5.09
C LEU A 145 2.17 4.09 -4.55
N ALA A 146 2.49 5.21 -3.92
CA ALA A 146 1.49 6.13 -3.40
C ALA A 146 0.55 6.63 -4.50
N ARG A 147 1.10 6.97 -5.68
CA ARG A 147 0.31 7.35 -6.85
C ARG A 147 -0.59 6.22 -7.33
N THR A 148 -0.10 4.98 -7.39
CA THR A 148 -0.88 3.82 -7.83
C THR A 148 -2.08 3.57 -6.92
N VAL A 149 -1.87 3.62 -5.60
CA VAL A 149 -2.94 3.47 -4.60
C VAL A 149 -3.93 4.63 -4.71
N PHE A 150 -3.45 5.87 -4.73
CA PHE A 150 -4.28 7.05 -4.85
C PHE A 150 -5.14 7.03 -6.11
N ASP A 151 -4.56 6.75 -7.26
CA ASP A 151 -5.28 6.73 -8.54
C ASP A 151 -6.35 5.62 -8.56
N ALA A 152 -6.11 4.48 -7.90
CA ALA A 152 -7.11 3.41 -7.79
C ALA A 152 -8.31 3.84 -6.95
N VAL A 153 -8.08 4.38 -5.76
CA VAL A 153 -9.17 4.86 -4.88
C VAL A 153 -9.91 6.04 -5.51
N LYS A 154 -9.18 6.98 -6.10
CA LYS A 154 -9.75 8.13 -6.81
C LYS A 154 -10.68 7.69 -7.94
N ARG A 155 -10.26 6.72 -8.77
CA ARG A 155 -11.09 6.19 -9.87
C ARG A 155 -12.39 5.58 -9.39
N ASP A 156 -12.37 4.85 -8.27
CA ASP A 156 -13.60 4.30 -7.69
C ASP A 156 -14.52 5.41 -7.16
N LEU A 157 -13.98 6.43 -6.50
CA LEU A 157 -14.76 7.58 -6.05
C LEU A 157 -15.38 8.36 -7.22
N GLU A 158 -14.61 8.66 -8.27
CA GLU A 158 -15.11 9.34 -9.47
C GLU A 158 -16.26 8.56 -10.14
N ARG A 159 -16.13 7.23 -10.23
CA ARG A 159 -17.17 6.35 -10.76
C ARG A 159 -18.47 6.48 -9.96
N ARG A 160 -18.38 6.35 -8.63
CA ARG A 160 -19.56 6.38 -7.75
C ARG A 160 -20.21 7.77 -7.67
N ASP A 161 -19.40 8.84 -7.68
CA ASP A 161 -19.91 10.22 -7.71
C ASP A 161 -20.69 10.49 -9.02
N THR A 162 -20.27 9.88 -10.14
CA THR A 162 -20.97 9.96 -11.43
C THR A 162 -22.29 9.19 -11.41
N GLU A 163 -22.30 7.99 -10.84
CA GLU A 163 -23.51 7.13 -10.71
C GLU A 163 -24.62 7.85 -9.92
N GLU A 164 -24.29 8.47 -8.78
CA GLU A 164 -25.27 9.20 -7.96
C GLU A 164 -25.79 10.47 -8.67
N THR A 165 -24.92 11.19 -9.38
CA THR A 165 -25.33 12.37 -10.16
C THR A 165 -26.26 11.99 -11.32
N GLY A 166 -26.03 10.83 -11.95
CA GLY A 166 -26.88 10.29 -13.01
C GLY A 166 -28.25 9.86 -12.51
N GLU A 167 -28.33 9.25 -11.32
CA GLU A 167 -29.58 8.85 -10.69
C GLU A 167 -30.45 10.05 -10.28
N HIS A 168 -29.83 11.14 -9.84
CA HIS A 168 -30.54 12.38 -9.49
C HIS A 168 -31.10 13.14 -10.71
N ARG A 169 -30.59 12.90 -11.91
CA ARG A 169 -31.05 13.54 -13.17
C ARG A 169 -32.17 12.76 -13.86
N GLY A 170 -32.41 11.51 -13.47
CA GLY A 170 -33.41 10.61 -14.05
C GLY A 170 -34.77 10.59 -13.33
N ARG A 171 -34.93 11.34 -12.23
CA ARG A 171 -36.21 11.56 -11.52
C ARG A 171 -36.74 12.95 -11.78
#